data_AF-A0A3Q1AWW5-F1
#
_entry.id   AF-A0A3Q1AWW5-F1
#
_cell.length_a   1.000
_cell.length_b   1.000
_cell.length_c   1.000
_cell.angle_alpha   90.00
_cell.angle_beta   90.00
_cell.angle_gamma   90.00
#
_symmetry.space_group_name_H-M   'P 1'
#
loop_
_entity.id
_entity.type
_entity.pdbx_description
1 polymer ?
#
loop_
_entity_poly.entity_id
_entity_poly.type
_entity_poly.pdbx_seq_one_letter_code
_entity_poly.pdbx_strand_id
1 'polypeptide(L)'
;MQAVRQCSVCARHAAGGLIRNQTDVSLLQTSRSVLRRGAACVRFLSSSEGRKPGVQTLGGLTSHMSIASLNADSGLCDVPFAQQVENLSHNSLIRRAASVVTDSSSTFLSQATLALINALTDYSKAVHSRIIFQRRYLVSLGKLNPAEQDSLQQVISGWRAEAIERLEECKRYESTWNNAVSLCEMAAEAAYTSGAQQASISVRTNIQVAQLQVDKARKLSSDADKKLAETKVEEIQRMAEYTAFLESSDEHEVQEAYLRED
;
A
#
# COMPACT_ATOMS: atom_id res chain seq x y z
N MET A 1 -15.09 -55.07 -37.96
CA MET A 1 -15.24 -53.69 -38.47
C MET A 1 -16.33 -53.00 -37.68
N GLN A 2 -16.01 -51.82 -37.10
CA GLN A 2 -16.91 -50.70 -36.73
C GLN A 2 -18.07 -50.98 -35.74
N ALA A 3 -18.40 -50.15 -34.76
CA ALA A 3 -17.98 -48.81 -34.40
C ALA A 3 -18.22 -48.52 -32.91
N VAL A 4 -17.44 -47.56 -32.44
CA VAL A 4 -17.44 -46.86 -31.15
C VAL A 4 -18.54 -45.79 -31.13
N ARG A 5 -19.11 -45.49 -29.94
CA ARG A 5 -19.28 -44.14 -29.30
C ARG A 5 -20.32 -44.23 -28.15
N GLN A 6 -19.89 -44.05 -26.88
CA GLN A 6 -19.95 -42.82 -26.04
C GLN A 6 -21.39 -42.44 -25.67
N CYS A 7 -21.80 -42.09 -24.44
CA CYS A 7 -21.25 -41.33 -23.31
C CYS A 7 -22.04 -41.75 -22.04
N SER A 8 -21.48 -41.91 -20.83
CA SER A 8 -20.81 -40.99 -19.90
C SER A 8 -21.75 -40.24 -18.91
N VAL A 9 -21.55 -40.56 -17.62
CA VAL A 9 -21.66 -39.67 -16.44
C VAL A 9 -23.04 -39.52 -15.77
N CYS A 10 -23.24 -40.22 -14.65
CA CYS A 10 -23.50 -39.66 -13.31
C CYS A 10 -23.93 -40.75 -12.30
N ALA A 11 -23.03 -41.23 -11.45
CA ALA A 11 -23.39 -41.96 -10.23
C ALA A 11 -22.86 -41.19 -9.01
N ARG A 12 -23.78 -40.79 -8.14
CA ARG A 12 -23.52 -40.19 -6.82
C ARG A 12 -23.75 -41.24 -5.73
N HIS A 13 -22.84 -41.25 -4.75
CA HIS A 13 -22.94 -41.80 -3.38
C HIS A 13 -23.16 -43.34 -3.25
N ALA A 14 -22.61 -44.09 -2.29
CA ALA A 14 -22.24 -43.78 -0.91
C ALA A 14 -21.27 -44.86 -0.33
N ALA A 15 -20.58 -44.46 0.75
CA ALA A 15 -20.29 -45.22 1.98
C ALA A 15 -19.21 -46.33 2.04
N GLY A 16 -18.42 -46.25 3.13
CA GLY A 16 -17.52 -47.27 3.71
C GLY A 16 -16.05 -47.01 3.40
N GLY A 17 -15.11 -46.73 4.31
CA GLY A 17 -14.97 -47.07 5.72
C GLY A 17 -13.76 -48.00 5.91
N LEU A 18 -12.64 -47.51 6.47
CA LEU A 18 -11.55 -48.23 7.20
C LEU A 18 -10.39 -47.22 7.39
N ILE A 19 -10.09 -46.70 8.59
CA ILE A 19 -9.34 -47.26 9.74
C ILE A 19 -7.80 -47.27 9.55
N ARG A 20 -7.14 -46.43 10.37
CA ARG A 20 -5.82 -46.56 11.07
C ARG A 20 -4.54 -46.77 10.24
N ASN A 21 -3.38 -46.17 10.53
CA ASN A 21 -2.71 -45.74 11.78
C ASN A 21 -1.84 -44.49 11.48
N GLN A 22 -1.73 -43.45 12.33
CA GLN A 22 -1.04 -43.36 13.65
C GLN A 22 0.49 -43.51 13.49
N THR A 23 1.31 -42.45 13.59
CA THR A 23 1.78 -41.74 14.82
C THR A 23 2.11 -40.26 14.50
N ASP A 24 1.62 -39.24 15.23
CA ASP A 24 2.05 -38.73 16.56
C ASP A 24 3.53 -38.29 16.60
N VAL A 25 4.00 -37.16 17.16
CA VAL A 25 3.51 -36.17 18.13
C VAL A 25 4.58 -35.04 18.12
N SER A 26 4.24 -33.75 18.13
CA SER A 26 4.47 -32.90 19.33
C SER A 26 3.88 -31.50 19.17
N LEU A 27 2.92 -31.26 20.07
CA LEU A 27 2.54 -29.99 20.66
C LEU A 27 3.75 -29.07 20.93
N LEU A 28 3.62 -27.77 20.65
CA LEU A 28 3.99 -26.74 21.62
C LEU A 28 3.16 -25.48 21.40
N GLN A 29 2.20 -25.33 22.29
CA GLN A 29 1.43 -24.15 22.58
C GLN A 29 2.24 -23.25 23.52
N THR A 30 2.50 -22.00 23.12
CA THR A 30 2.85 -20.80 23.92
C THR A 30 3.51 -19.80 22.96
N SER A 31 3.37 -18.49 23.01
CA SER A 31 2.59 -17.54 23.80
C SER A 31 2.63 -16.23 23.01
N ARG A 32 1.56 -15.43 23.07
CA ARG A 32 1.59 -14.04 22.61
C ARG A 32 2.59 -13.26 23.45
N SER A 33 3.61 -12.68 22.82
CA SER A 33 4.28 -11.50 23.38
C SER A 33 4.60 -10.50 22.26
N VAL A 34 4.06 -9.30 22.46
CA VAL A 34 4.32 -8.09 21.68
C VAL A 34 5.74 -7.64 22.02
N LEU A 35 6.69 -7.84 21.10
CA LEU A 35 8.02 -7.23 21.19
C LEU A 35 8.04 -5.94 20.39
N ARG A 36 7.56 -4.88 21.05
CA ARG A 36 7.74 -3.48 20.65
C ARG A 36 9.23 -3.14 20.85
N ARG A 37 10.07 -3.40 19.85
CA ARG A 37 11.48 -3.00 19.90
C ARG A 37 11.59 -1.55 19.43
N GLY A 38 11.73 -0.65 20.39
CA GLY A 38 12.01 0.76 20.15
C GLY A 38 13.38 0.94 19.51
N ALA A 39 13.41 1.65 18.38
CA ALA A 39 14.64 2.20 17.83
C ALA A 39 14.79 3.65 18.35
N ALA A 40 15.72 3.83 19.28
CA ALA A 40 16.24 5.13 19.64
C ALA A 40 17.43 5.44 18.72
N CYS A 41 17.30 6.45 17.86
CA CYS A 41 18.45 7.05 17.16
C CYS A 41 18.41 8.58 17.31
N VAL A 42 19.26 9.03 18.24
CA VAL A 42 20.16 10.20 18.20
C VAL A 42 19.64 11.47 17.51
N ARG A 43 19.30 12.46 18.33
CA ARG A 43 19.20 13.88 17.94
C ARG A 43 20.61 14.47 17.85
N PHE A 44 20.95 15.07 16.71
CA PHE A 44 22.06 16.02 16.64
C PHE A 44 21.57 17.41 17.04
N LEU A 45 22.28 18.01 17.98
CA LEU A 45 22.16 19.39 18.41
C LEU A 45 22.75 20.31 17.34
N SER A 46 22.04 21.37 17.00
CA SER A 46 22.66 22.62 16.56
C SER A 46 21.88 23.77 17.17
N SER A 47 22.59 24.45 18.07
CA SER A 47 22.21 25.68 18.73
C SER A 47 22.33 26.84 17.75
N SER A 48 21.31 27.67 17.64
CA SER A 48 21.49 29.09 17.39
C SER A 48 20.32 29.87 17.99
N GLU A 49 20.71 30.89 18.76
CA GLU A 49 19.94 31.93 19.45
C GLU A 49 18.95 32.61 18.48
N GLY A 50 17.84 33.23 18.85
CA GLY A 50 17.32 33.72 20.12
C GLY A 50 16.33 34.86 19.76
N ARG A 51 15.14 34.87 20.37
CA ARG A 51 14.32 36.04 20.77
C ARG A 51 12.87 35.65 21.05
N LYS A 52 12.50 35.70 22.32
CA LYS A 52 11.13 36.03 22.82
C LYS A 52 10.93 37.55 22.66
N PRO A 53 9.70 38.11 22.57
CA PRO A 53 8.57 37.96 23.53
C PRO A 53 7.21 37.81 22.80
N GLY A 54 6.03 37.67 23.40
CA GLY A 54 5.56 37.78 24.77
C GLY A 54 4.04 37.52 24.73
N VAL A 55 3.52 36.91 25.78
CA VAL A 55 2.10 36.65 26.00
C VAL A 55 1.40 37.97 26.31
N GLN A 56 0.30 38.29 25.61
CA GLN A 56 -0.78 39.11 26.14
C GLN A 56 -2.13 38.57 25.71
N THR A 57 -2.91 38.20 26.72
CA THR A 57 -4.34 37.94 26.68
C THR A 57 -5.05 39.25 27.05
N LEU A 58 -5.98 39.75 26.24
CA LEU A 58 -6.95 40.80 26.64
C LEU A 58 -8.11 40.82 25.62
N GLY A 59 -9.32 40.42 26.02
CA GLY A 59 -10.44 41.35 26.29
C GLY A 59 -11.12 41.76 24.97
N GLY A 60 -12.31 41.28 24.62
CA GLY A 60 -13.58 41.66 25.25
C GLY A 60 -14.38 42.52 24.26
N LEU A 61 -15.62 42.11 23.98
CA LEU A 61 -16.60 42.80 23.13
C LEU A 61 -16.64 44.32 23.40
N THR A 62 -16.65 45.12 22.33
CA THR A 62 -17.55 46.28 22.21
C THR A 62 -17.81 46.63 20.74
N SER A 63 -19.09 46.65 20.41
CA SER A 63 -19.68 47.20 19.20
C SER A 63 -19.31 48.69 19.06
N HIS A 64 -18.83 49.10 17.89
CA HIS A 64 -18.81 50.51 17.51
C HIS A 64 -19.53 50.67 16.17
N MET A 65 -20.79 51.09 16.25
CA MET A 65 -21.47 51.71 15.11
C MET A 65 -20.68 52.95 14.71
N SER A 66 -20.34 53.07 13.44
CA SER A 66 -19.97 54.34 12.83
C SER A 66 -20.78 54.51 11.57
N ILE A 67 -21.90 55.20 11.75
CA ILE A 67 -22.62 55.89 10.68
C ILE A 67 -21.81 57.15 10.42
N ALA A 68 -21.25 57.27 9.23
CA ALA A 68 -20.79 58.54 8.68
C ALA A 68 -21.46 58.72 7.32
N SER A 69 -22.45 59.61 7.30
CA SER A 69 -23.10 60.16 6.12
C SER A 69 -22.27 61.34 5.62
N LEU A 70 -21.84 61.31 4.36
CA LEU A 70 -21.56 62.50 3.56
C LEU A 70 -22.06 62.27 2.13
N ASN A 71 -23.18 62.93 1.83
CA ASN A 71 -23.66 63.28 0.47
C ASN A 71 -22.56 64.12 -0.24
N ALA A 72 -22.47 64.30 -1.55
CA ALA A 72 -23.12 63.84 -2.76
C ALA A 72 -22.19 64.34 -3.89
N ASP A 73 -22.00 63.57 -4.97
CA ASP A 73 -21.88 64.23 -6.28
C ASP A 73 -22.27 63.30 -7.41
N SER A 74 -22.95 63.88 -8.39
CA SER A 74 -23.66 63.21 -9.46
C SER A 74 -22.69 62.75 -10.55
N GLY A 75 -22.67 61.44 -10.82
CA GLY A 75 -21.97 60.85 -11.95
C GLY A 75 -22.58 59.48 -12.26
N LEU A 76 -23.45 59.44 -13.26
CA LEU A 76 -24.11 58.25 -13.79
C LEU A 76 -23.09 57.19 -14.24
N CYS A 77 -22.79 56.26 -13.36
CA CYS A 77 -22.40 54.89 -13.69
C CYS A 77 -23.14 54.00 -12.73
N ASP A 78 -24.35 53.59 -13.13
CA ASP A 78 -25.19 52.61 -12.46
C ASP A 78 -24.49 51.25 -12.57
N VAL A 79 -23.42 51.07 -11.79
CA VAL A 79 -22.87 49.75 -11.52
C VAL A 79 -23.88 49.12 -10.58
N PRO A 80 -24.61 48.06 -10.97
CA PRO A 80 -25.39 47.34 -10.01
C PRO A 80 -24.37 46.74 -9.05
N PHE A 81 -24.16 47.40 -7.91
CA PHE A 81 -23.68 46.75 -6.72
C PHE A 81 -24.84 45.84 -6.31
N ALA A 82 -24.96 44.73 -7.04
CA ALA A 82 -25.79 43.61 -6.68
C ALA A 82 -25.25 43.21 -5.32
N GLN A 83 -25.90 43.74 -4.28
CA GLN A 83 -25.80 43.23 -2.94
C GLN A 83 -25.94 41.72 -3.12
N GLN A 84 -24.83 41.02 -2.87
CA GLN A 84 -24.73 39.59 -3.00
C GLN A 84 -25.56 39.01 -1.85
N VAL A 85 -26.88 39.20 -1.93
CA VAL A 85 -27.85 38.50 -1.12
C VAL A 85 -27.64 37.07 -1.55
N GLU A 86 -26.86 36.34 -0.75
CA GLU A 86 -26.77 34.90 -0.84
C GLU A 86 -28.21 34.42 -0.98
N ASN A 87 -28.56 33.98 -2.18
CA ASN A 87 -29.91 33.53 -2.46
C ASN A 87 -30.07 32.28 -1.60
N LEU A 88 -30.69 32.40 -0.42
CA LEU A 88 -30.91 31.31 0.54
C LEU A 88 -31.98 30.33 0.05
N SER A 89 -32.26 30.32 -1.25
CA SER A 89 -33.15 29.34 -1.83
C SER A 89 -32.57 27.94 -1.61
N HIS A 90 -33.45 26.97 -1.37
CA HIS A 90 -33.05 25.58 -1.16
C HIS A 90 -32.14 25.08 -2.29
N ASN A 91 -32.41 25.45 -3.55
CA ASN A 91 -31.58 25.07 -4.69
C ASN A 91 -30.15 25.64 -4.61
N SER A 92 -29.99 26.89 -4.19
CA SER A 92 -28.67 27.51 -4.02
C SER A 92 -27.88 26.86 -2.88
N LEU A 93 -28.55 26.58 -1.75
CA LEU A 93 -27.96 25.87 -0.62
C LEU A 93 -27.57 24.42 -0.98
N ILE A 94 -28.42 23.70 -1.71
CA ILE A 94 -28.13 22.34 -2.20
C ILE A 94 -26.93 22.36 -3.16
N ARG A 95 -26.90 23.30 -4.10
CA ARG A 95 -25.76 23.47 -5.02
C ARG A 95 -24.46 23.74 -4.27
N ARG A 96 -24.49 24.62 -3.26
CA ARG A 96 -23.32 24.91 -2.40
C ARG A 96 -22.89 23.67 -1.61
N ALA A 97 -23.82 22.94 -1.02
CA ALA A 97 -23.52 21.70 -0.31
C ALA A 97 -22.88 20.67 -1.24
N ALA A 98 -23.39 20.51 -2.46
CA ALA A 98 -22.81 19.62 -3.46
C ALA A 98 -21.37 20.03 -3.82
N SER A 99 -21.08 21.33 -3.99
CA SER A 99 -19.71 21.81 -4.20
C SER A 99 -18.78 21.52 -3.03
N VAL A 100 -19.24 21.70 -1.79
CA VAL A 100 -18.44 21.38 -0.60
C VAL A 100 -18.15 19.88 -0.51
N VAL A 101 -19.12 19.04 -0.86
CA VAL A 101 -18.93 17.57 -0.91
C VAL A 101 -17.90 17.22 -1.99
N THR A 102 -17.95 17.81 -3.18
CA THR A 102 -16.93 17.55 -4.22
C THR A 102 -15.52 17.95 -3.80
N ASP A 103 -15.36 19.08 -3.11
CA ASP A 103 -14.05 19.56 -2.65
C ASP A 103 -13.48 18.64 -1.55
N SER A 104 -14.33 18.24 -0.60
CA SER A 104 -13.96 17.32 0.48
C SER A 104 -13.60 15.93 -0.06
N SER A 105 -14.43 15.38 -0.96
CA SER A 105 -14.16 14.10 -1.62
C SER A 105 -12.88 14.15 -2.45
N SER A 106 -12.62 15.23 -3.19
CA SER A 106 -11.38 15.42 -3.96
C SER A 106 -10.14 15.46 -3.06
N THR A 107 -10.25 16.10 -1.89
CA THR A 107 -9.18 16.11 -0.88
C THR A 107 -8.91 14.71 -0.35
N PHE A 108 -9.97 13.97 0.00
CA PHE A 108 -9.84 12.59 0.46
C PHE A 108 -9.22 11.68 -0.60
N LEU A 109 -9.66 11.79 -1.86
CA LEU A 109 -9.08 11.06 -2.99
C LEU A 109 -7.60 11.38 -3.18
N SER A 110 -7.20 12.65 -3.07
CA SER A 110 -5.80 13.05 -3.20
C SER A 110 -4.93 12.40 -2.13
N GLN A 111 -5.39 12.40 -0.87
CA GLN A 111 -4.68 11.76 0.24
C GLN A 111 -4.62 10.23 0.10
N ALA A 112 -5.74 9.59 -0.28
CA ALA A 112 -5.77 8.15 -0.51
C ALA A 112 -4.88 7.72 -1.68
N THR A 113 -4.86 8.51 -2.76
CA THR A 113 -4.01 8.29 -3.93
C THR A 113 -2.53 8.35 -3.55
N LEU A 114 -2.13 9.40 -2.84
CA LEU A 114 -0.75 9.55 -2.36
C LEU A 114 -0.35 8.40 -1.43
N ALA A 115 -1.20 8.02 -0.48
CA ALA A 115 -0.93 6.93 0.44
C ALA A 115 -0.75 5.58 -0.28
N LEU A 116 -1.61 5.29 -1.28
CA LEU A 116 -1.49 4.08 -2.08
C LEU A 116 -0.22 4.07 -2.94
N ILE A 117 0.12 5.19 -3.59
CA ILE A 117 1.36 5.31 -4.39
C ILE A 117 2.59 5.09 -3.51
N ASN A 118 2.63 5.68 -2.32
CA ASN A 118 3.73 5.49 -1.38
C ASN A 118 3.83 4.03 -0.93
N ALA A 119 2.71 3.39 -0.57
CA ALA A 119 2.70 1.99 -0.18
C ALA A 119 3.20 1.06 -1.30
N LEU A 120 2.72 1.24 -2.54
CA LEU A 120 3.18 0.49 -3.71
C LEU A 120 4.67 0.70 -3.97
N THR A 121 5.15 1.93 -3.78
CA THR A 121 6.57 2.27 -3.95
C THR A 121 7.43 1.59 -2.88
N ASP A 122 7.01 1.61 -1.62
CA ASP A 122 7.76 1.01 -0.52
C ASP A 122 7.73 -0.53 -0.58
N TYR A 123 6.62 -1.13 -1.01
CA TYR A 123 6.55 -2.54 -1.36
C TYR A 123 7.54 -2.90 -2.47
N SER A 124 7.56 -2.13 -3.57
CA SER A 124 8.50 -2.35 -4.68
C SER A 124 9.96 -2.29 -4.23
N LYS A 125 10.30 -1.34 -3.34
CA LYS A 125 11.63 -1.23 -2.73
C LYS A 125 11.97 -2.45 -1.87
N ALA A 126 11.05 -2.91 -1.03
CA ALA A 126 11.25 -4.10 -0.20
C ALA A 126 11.50 -5.35 -1.06
N VAL A 127 10.73 -5.52 -2.13
CA VAL A 127 10.91 -6.60 -3.11
C VAL A 127 12.27 -6.51 -3.79
N HIS A 128 12.70 -5.33 -4.25
CA HIS A 128 14.01 -5.15 -4.87
C HIS A 128 15.16 -5.42 -3.90
N SER A 129 15.09 -4.94 -2.66
CA SER A 129 16.09 -5.23 -1.62
C SER A 129 16.22 -6.72 -1.38
N ARG A 130 15.08 -7.43 -1.29
CA ARG A 130 15.06 -8.89 -1.21
C ARG A 130 15.75 -9.54 -2.41
N ILE A 131 15.44 -9.13 -3.64
CA ILE A 131 16.06 -9.69 -4.86
C ILE A 131 17.58 -9.52 -4.82
N ILE A 132 18.07 -8.32 -4.50
CA ILE A 132 19.51 -8.02 -4.42
C ILE A 132 20.18 -8.93 -3.42
N PHE A 133 19.61 -9.05 -2.22
CA PHE A 133 20.14 -9.90 -1.18
C PHE A 133 20.14 -11.38 -1.59
N GLN A 134 19.03 -11.86 -2.15
CA GLN A 134 18.85 -13.24 -2.56
C GLN A 134 19.85 -13.63 -3.66
N ARG A 135 20.06 -12.78 -4.67
CA ARG A 135 21.08 -13.02 -5.71
C ARG A 135 22.49 -13.06 -5.13
N ARG A 136 22.82 -12.18 -4.18
CA ARG A 136 24.12 -12.19 -3.50
C ARG A 136 24.32 -13.48 -2.70
N TYR A 137 23.31 -13.91 -1.96
CA TYR A 137 23.34 -15.18 -1.22
C TYR A 137 23.64 -16.36 -2.16
N LEU A 138 22.94 -16.43 -3.29
CA LEU A 138 23.17 -17.49 -4.27
C LEU A 138 24.63 -17.50 -4.77
N VAL A 139 25.25 -16.35 -5.06
CA VAL A 139 26.67 -16.28 -5.51
C VAL A 139 27.67 -16.74 -4.45
N SER A 140 27.29 -16.68 -3.18
CA SER A 140 28.10 -17.12 -2.04
C SER A 140 27.88 -18.58 -1.65
N LEU A 141 26.96 -19.31 -2.31
CA LEU A 141 26.75 -20.74 -2.02
C LEU A 141 28.06 -21.53 -2.12
N GLY A 142 28.27 -22.44 -1.16
CA GLY A 142 29.50 -23.23 -1.02
C GLY A 142 30.72 -22.49 -0.45
N LYS A 143 30.63 -21.17 -0.21
CA LYS A 143 31.71 -20.36 0.37
C LYS A 143 31.44 -19.93 1.81
N LEU A 144 30.28 -20.26 2.33
CA LEU A 144 29.79 -19.85 3.64
C LEU A 144 29.95 -21.00 4.62
N ASN A 145 30.35 -20.71 5.85
CA ASN A 145 30.26 -21.71 6.91
C ASN A 145 28.79 -21.90 7.37
N PRO A 146 28.47 -22.99 8.09
CA PRO A 146 27.09 -23.27 8.51
C PRO A 146 26.44 -22.14 9.32
N ALA A 147 27.19 -21.50 10.25
CA ALA A 147 26.67 -20.42 11.07
C ALA A 147 26.36 -19.14 10.25
N GLU A 148 27.18 -18.83 9.25
CA GLU A 148 26.94 -17.75 8.29
C GLU A 148 25.72 -18.05 7.41
N GLN A 149 25.58 -19.29 6.95
CA GLN A 149 24.42 -19.72 6.17
C GLN A 149 23.12 -19.56 6.95
N ASP A 150 23.08 -20.00 8.20
CA ASP A 150 21.92 -19.86 9.09
C ASP A 150 21.55 -18.39 9.34
N SER A 151 22.56 -17.55 9.60
CA SER A 151 22.39 -16.11 9.78
C SER A 151 21.79 -15.45 8.53
N LEU A 152 22.30 -15.77 7.35
CA LEU A 152 21.77 -15.23 6.09
C LEU A 152 20.35 -15.73 5.81
N GLN A 153 20.03 -16.99 6.12
CA GLN A 153 18.68 -17.54 5.98
C GLN A 153 17.68 -16.85 6.92
N GLN A 154 18.10 -16.46 8.12
CA GLN A 154 17.30 -15.63 9.02
C GLN A 154 17.02 -14.25 8.41
N VAL A 155 18.03 -13.62 7.80
CA VAL A 155 17.88 -12.32 7.10
C VAL A 155 16.91 -12.44 5.91
N ILE A 156 16.97 -13.52 5.13
CA ILE A 156 16.02 -13.80 4.03
C ILE A 156 14.59 -13.89 4.58
N SER A 157 14.41 -14.57 5.71
CA SER A 157 13.10 -14.69 6.37
C SER A 157 12.58 -13.32 6.83
N GLY A 158 13.45 -12.46 7.34
CA GLY A 158 13.13 -11.07 7.67
C GLY A 158 12.67 -10.25 6.45
N TRP A 159 13.40 -10.30 5.34
CA TRP A 159 13.01 -9.61 4.10
C TRP A 159 11.70 -10.14 3.50
N ARG A 160 11.42 -11.44 3.65
CA ARG A 160 10.14 -12.04 3.24
C ARG A 160 8.98 -11.50 4.08
N ALA A 161 9.15 -11.44 5.40
CA ALA A 161 8.14 -10.90 6.31
C ALA A 161 7.88 -9.41 6.02
N GLU A 162 8.94 -8.61 5.85
CA GLU A 162 8.87 -7.19 5.49
C GLU A 162 8.07 -6.97 4.19
N ALA A 163 8.37 -7.72 3.12
CA ALA A 163 7.65 -7.60 1.86
C ALA A 163 6.16 -7.97 1.99
N ILE A 164 5.83 -8.97 2.82
CA ILE A 164 4.43 -9.35 3.10
C ILE A 164 3.70 -8.22 3.85
N GLU A 165 4.33 -7.63 4.86
CA GLU A 165 3.76 -6.52 5.63
C GLU A 165 3.45 -5.32 4.73
N ARG A 166 4.40 -4.91 3.88
CA ARG A 166 4.20 -3.82 2.92
C ARG A 166 3.10 -4.14 1.90
N LEU A 167 2.95 -5.41 1.49
CA LEU A 167 1.88 -5.84 0.60
C LEU A 167 0.49 -5.71 1.26
N GLU A 168 0.37 -6.07 2.54
CA GLU A 168 -0.89 -5.89 3.28
C GLU A 168 -1.24 -4.40 3.45
N GLU A 169 -0.25 -3.53 3.64
CA GLU A 169 -0.46 -2.07 3.62
C GLU A 169 -0.95 -1.58 2.26
N CYS A 170 -0.40 -2.09 1.16
CA CYS A 170 -0.89 -1.79 -0.19
C CYS A 170 -2.38 -2.14 -0.33
N LYS A 171 -2.78 -3.36 0.07
CA LYS A 171 -4.19 -3.80 0.02
C LYS A 171 -5.11 -2.91 0.84
N ARG A 172 -4.68 -2.50 2.05
CA ARG A 172 -5.44 -1.61 2.92
C ARG A 172 -5.65 -0.24 2.27
N TYR A 173 -4.59 0.36 1.71
CA TYR A 173 -4.69 1.65 1.04
C TYR A 173 -5.45 1.56 -0.29
N GLU A 174 -5.36 0.45 -1.00
CA GLU A 174 -6.12 0.21 -2.23
C GLU A 174 -7.62 0.18 -1.97
N SER A 175 -8.05 -0.53 -0.92
CA SER A 175 -9.44 -0.50 -0.46
C SER A 175 -9.90 0.92 -0.09
N THR A 176 -9.04 1.67 0.62
CA THR A 176 -9.32 3.06 1.00
C THR A 176 -9.45 3.97 -0.24
N TRP A 177 -8.57 3.79 -1.22
CA TRP A 177 -8.58 4.53 -2.47
C TRP A 177 -9.81 4.22 -3.33
N ASN A 178 -10.20 2.95 -3.45
CA ASN A 178 -11.43 2.55 -4.14
C ASN A 178 -12.67 3.22 -3.52
N ASN A 179 -12.74 3.27 -2.18
CA ASN A 179 -13.82 3.98 -1.49
C ASN A 179 -13.79 5.49 -1.77
N ALA A 180 -12.59 6.10 -1.82
CA ALA A 180 -12.44 7.51 -2.16
C ALA A 180 -12.88 7.84 -3.60
N VAL A 181 -12.57 6.95 -4.55
CA VAL A 181 -13.05 7.05 -5.94
C VAL A 181 -14.57 6.99 -5.98
N SER A 182 -15.19 5.98 -5.33
CA SER A 182 -16.65 5.85 -5.30
C SER A 182 -17.34 7.07 -4.67
N LEU A 183 -16.79 7.62 -3.58
CA LEU A 183 -17.28 8.88 -2.99
C LEU A 183 -17.19 10.06 -3.96
N CYS A 184 -16.10 10.16 -4.73
CA CYS A 184 -15.94 11.20 -5.74
C CYS A 184 -16.92 11.03 -6.89
N GLU A 185 -17.21 9.82 -7.33
CA GLU A 185 -18.22 9.54 -8.36
C GLU A 185 -19.62 9.97 -7.89
N MET A 186 -20.01 9.60 -6.66
CA MET A 186 -21.27 10.04 -6.07
C MET A 186 -21.33 11.57 -5.90
N ALA A 187 -20.23 12.20 -5.47
CA ALA A 187 -20.13 13.66 -5.37
C ALA A 187 -20.25 14.35 -6.73
N ALA A 188 -19.68 13.75 -7.78
CA ALA A 188 -19.78 14.24 -9.15
C ALA A 188 -21.23 14.25 -9.65
N GLU A 189 -21.97 13.17 -9.38
CA GLU A 189 -23.38 13.06 -9.74
C GLU A 189 -24.24 14.06 -8.95
N ALA A 190 -24.03 14.16 -7.63
CA ALA A 190 -24.75 15.13 -6.79
C ALA A 190 -24.50 16.58 -7.24
N ALA A 191 -23.27 16.93 -7.62
CA ALA A 191 -22.93 18.22 -8.18
C ALA A 191 -23.61 18.45 -9.54
N TYR A 192 -23.63 17.44 -10.41
CA TYR A 192 -24.31 17.52 -11.71
C TYR A 192 -25.81 17.79 -11.55
N THR A 193 -26.50 16.98 -10.73
CA THR A 193 -27.96 17.10 -10.52
C THR A 193 -28.36 18.39 -9.80
N SER A 194 -27.46 18.97 -9.00
CA SER A 194 -27.70 20.23 -8.27
C SER A 194 -27.35 21.48 -9.09
N GLY A 195 -26.93 21.34 -10.35
CA GLY A 195 -26.54 22.46 -11.20
C GLY A 195 -25.17 23.07 -10.85
N ALA A 196 -24.26 22.29 -10.27
CA ALA A 196 -22.85 22.62 -10.06
C ALA A 196 -21.97 21.89 -11.11
N GLN A 197 -22.20 22.14 -12.40
CA GLN A 197 -21.56 21.41 -13.49
C GLN A 197 -20.03 21.51 -13.46
N GLN A 198 -19.48 22.69 -13.12
CA GLN A 198 -18.04 22.89 -13.03
C GLN A 198 -17.40 22.02 -11.94
N ALA A 199 -18.06 21.90 -10.79
CA ALA A 199 -17.60 21.04 -9.70
C ALA A 199 -17.65 19.55 -10.11
N SER A 200 -18.71 19.13 -10.80
CA SER A 200 -18.84 17.78 -11.35
C SER A 200 -17.74 17.43 -12.35
N ILE A 201 -17.44 18.32 -13.30
CA ILE A 201 -16.37 18.14 -14.29
C ILE A 201 -14.99 18.05 -13.60
N SER A 202 -14.75 18.95 -12.64
CA SER A 202 -13.50 19.00 -11.87
C SER A 202 -13.24 17.69 -11.13
N VAL A 203 -14.19 17.19 -10.35
CA VAL A 203 -14.01 15.95 -9.59
C VAL A 203 -13.85 14.73 -10.51
N ARG A 204 -14.56 14.66 -11.64
CA ARG A 204 -14.38 13.59 -12.64
C ARG A 204 -12.97 13.61 -13.25
N THR A 205 -12.44 14.80 -13.52
CA THR A 205 -11.06 14.96 -13.99
C THR A 205 -10.05 14.51 -12.92
N ASN A 206 -10.29 14.87 -11.65
CA ASN A 206 -9.45 14.43 -10.53
C ASN A 206 -9.43 12.90 -10.39
N ILE A 207 -10.57 12.22 -10.58
CA ILE A 207 -10.64 10.75 -10.61
C ILE A 207 -9.73 10.18 -11.70
N GLN A 208 -9.82 10.70 -12.93
CA GLN A 208 -9.01 10.21 -14.06
C GLN A 208 -7.50 10.37 -13.81
N VAL A 209 -7.09 11.53 -13.27
CA VAL A 209 -5.70 11.79 -12.93
C VAL A 209 -5.23 10.84 -11.82
N ALA A 210 -6.03 10.63 -10.77
CA ALA A 210 -5.72 9.72 -9.69
C ALA A 210 -5.55 8.27 -10.19
N GLN A 211 -6.46 7.79 -11.06
CA GLN A 211 -6.38 6.47 -11.68
C GLN A 211 -5.08 6.30 -12.46
N LEU A 212 -4.75 7.25 -13.34
CA LEU A 212 -3.53 7.21 -14.14
C LEU A 212 -2.26 7.14 -13.27
N GLN A 213 -2.21 7.90 -12.18
CA GLN A 213 -1.07 7.89 -11.26
C GLN A 213 -0.93 6.56 -10.52
N VAL A 214 -2.04 6.01 -10.03
CA VAL A 214 -2.05 4.70 -9.34
C VAL A 214 -1.65 3.59 -10.31
N ASP A 215 -2.14 3.61 -11.54
CA ASP A 215 -1.81 2.58 -12.54
C ASP A 215 -0.32 2.59 -12.90
N LYS A 216 0.29 3.77 -12.96
CA LYS A 216 1.75 3.89 -13.11
C LYS A 216 2.50 3.25 -11.94
N ALA A 217 2.05 3.48 -10.71
CA ALA A 217 2.66 2.88 -9.51
C ALA A 217 2.44 1.35 -9.46
N ARG A 218 1.24 0.87 -9.80
CA ARG A 218 0.93 -0.57 -9.91
C ARG A 218 1.81 -1.27 -10.92
N LYS A 219 2.07 -0.63 -12.08
CA LYS A 219 2.96 -1.18 -13.10
C LYS A 219 4.37 -1.41 -12.55
N LEU A 220 4.93 -0.43 -11.84
CA LEU A 220 6.26 -0.56 -11.22
C LEU A 220 6.30 -1.70 -10.18
N SER A 221 5.26 -1.82 -9.36
CA SER A 221 5.11 -2.92 -8.41
C SER A 221 5.04 -4.28 -9.10
N SER A 222 4.24 -4.40 -10.16
CA SER A 222 4.11 -5.64 -10.94
C SER A 222 5.42 -6.04 -11.63
N ASP A 223 6.19 -5.07 -12.13
CA ASP A 223 7.51 -5.32 -12.69
C ASP A 223 8.50 -5.85 -11.63
N ALA A 224 8.41 -5.36 -10.38
CA ALA A 224 9.20 -5.86 -9.27
C ALA A 224 8.82 -7.31 -8.91
N ASP A 225 7.52 -7.63 -8.89
CA ASP A 225 7.03 -8.99 -8.64
C ASP A 225 7.44 -9.98 -9.72
N LYS A 226 7.40 -9.56 -10.98
CA LYS A 226 7.88 -10.38 -12.10
C LYS A 226 9.35 -10.74 -11.91
N LYS A 227 10.20 -9.76 -11.61
CA LYS A 227 11.62 -9.99 -11.32
C LYS A 227 11.84 -10.87 -10.09
N LEU A 228 11.00 -10.73 -9.07
CA LEU A 228 11.06 -11.60 -7.89
C LEU A 228 10.72 -13.05 -8.26
N ALA A 229 9.72 -13.27 -9.11
CA ALA A 229 9.36 -14.60 -9.60
C ALA A 229 10.51 -15.23 -10.40
N GLU A 230 11.13 -14.47 -11.31
CA GLU A 230 12.32 -14.91 -12.06
C GLU A 230 13.47 -15.29 -11.09
N THR A 231 13.74 -14.46 -10.08
CA THR A 231 14.79 -14.72 -9.08
C THR A 231 14.49 -15.95 -8.21
N LYS A 232 13.21 -16.25 -7.94
CA LYS A 232 12.82 -17.48 -7.22
C LYS A 232 13.08 -18.73 -8.05
N VAL A 233 12.87 -18.67 -9.36
CA VAL A 233 13.20 -19.79 -10.27
C VAL A 233 14.72 -20.02 -10.27
N GLU A 234 15.50 -18.95 -10.39
CA GLU A 234 16.98 -19.01 -10.27
C GLU A 234 17.43 -19.61 -8.93
N GLU A 235 16.78 -19.21 -7.83
CA GLU A 235 17.04 -19.74 -6.48
C GLU A 235 16.82 -21.25 -6.41
N ILE A 236 15.68 -21.74 -6.89
CA ILE A 236 15.33 -23.17 -6.86
C ILE A 236 16.36 -23.98 -7.66
N GLN A 237 16.70 -23.53 -8.87
CA GLN A 237 17.67 -24.23 -9.72
C GLN A 237 19.05 -24.30 -9.04
N ARG A 238 19.57 -23.16 -8.56
CA ARG A 238 20.90 -23.06 -7.95
C ARG A 238 21.00 -23.83 -6.63
N MET A 239 19.92 -23.85 -5.85
CA MET A 239 19.87 -24.65 -4.63
C MET A 239 19.85 -26.15 -4.95
N ALA A 240 19.11 -26.58 -5.97
CA ALA A 240 19.10 -27.99 -6.40
C ALA A 240 20.49 -28.44 -6.90
N GLU A 241 21.16 -27.63 -7.70
CA GLU A 241 22.55 -27.88 -8.15
C GLU A 241 23.53 -27.98 -6.96
N TYR A 242 23.38 -27.08 -5.97
CA TYR A 242 24.21 -27.10 -4.76
C TYR A 242 23.98 -28.34 -3.89
N THR A 243 22.72 -28.75 -3.68
CA THR A 243 22.40 -29.96 -2.91
C THR A 243 22.92 -31.21 -3.61
N ALA A 244 22.75 -31.33 -4.93
CA ALA A 244 23.29 -32.46 -5.69
C ALA A 244 24.84 -32.52 -5.63
N PHE A 245 25.51 -31.36 -5.63
CA PHE A 245 26.96 -31.30 -5.44
C PHE A 245 27.38 -31.82 -4.06
N LEU A 246 26.68 -31.42 -2.98
CA LEU A 246 26.95 -31.91 -1.63
C LEU A 246 26.75 -33.42 -1.52
N GLU A 247 25.66 -33.96 -2.06
CA GLU A 247 25.40 -35.41 -2.07
C GLU A 247 26.50 -36.18 -2.81
N SER A 248 27.00 -35.67 -3.94
CA SER A 248 28.11 -36.29 -4.67
C SER A 248 29.46 -36.20 -3.93
N SER A 249 29.65 -35.15 -3.12
CA SER A 249 30.85 -34.98 -2.29
C SER A 249 30.85 -35.96 -1.12
N ASP A 250 29.71 -36.19 -0.49
CA ASP A 250 29.56 -37.17 0.59
C ASP A 250 29.85 -38.59 0.10
N GLU A 251 29.42 -38.94 -1.12
CA GLU A 251 29.76 -40.21 -1.77
C GLU A 251 31.29 -40.35 -1.99
N HIS A 252 31.96 -39.27 -2.41
CA HIS A 252 33.42 -39.25 -2.55
C HIS A 252 34.14 -39.33 -1.19
N GLU A 253 33.61 -38.72 -0.14
CA GLU A 253 34.21 -38.77 1.19
C GLU A 253 34.10 -40.16 1.82
N VAL A 254 32.97 -40.86 1.61
CA VAL A 254 32.80 -42.27 1.98
C VAL A 254 33.78 -43.16 1.21
N GLN A 255 33.98 -42.88 -0.07
CA GLN A 255 34.92 -43.64 -0.90
C GLN A 255 36.39 -43.36 -0.56
N GLU A 256 36.74 -42.14 -0.16
CA GLU A 256 38.06 -41.81 0.37
C GLU A 256 38.32 -42.42 1.75
N ALA A 257 37.31 -42.47 2.63
CA ALA A 257 37.45 -43.11 3.94
C ALA A 257 37.81 -44.60 3.80
N TYR A 258 37.16 -45.30 2.86
CA TYR A 258 37.48 -46.69 2.52
C TYR A 258 38.93 -46.88 2.04
N LEU A 259 39.49 -45.91 1.31
CA LEU A 259 40.86 -45.97 0.80
C LEU A 259 41.94 -45.60 1.84
N ARG A 260 41.57 -45.03 2.99
CA ARG A 260 42.51 -44.69 4.08
C ARG A 260 42.67 -45.80 5.12
N GLU A 261 41.77 -46.78 5.14
CA GLU A 261 41.79 -47.90 6.07
C GLU A 261 42.64 -49.09 5.57
N ASP A 262 42.99 -49.12 4.29
CA ASP A 262 43.89 -50.10 3.63
C ASP A 262 45.36 -49.64 3.60
#